data_AF-A0A401Q2B2-F1
#
_entry.id   AF-A0A401Q2B2-F1
#
_cell.length_a   1.000
_cell.length_b   1.000
_cell.length_c   1.000
_cell.angle_alpha   90.00
_cell.angle_beta   90.00
_cell.angle_gamma   90.00
#
_symmetry.space_group_name_H-M   'P 1'
#
loop_
_entity.id
_entity.type
_entity.pdbx_description
1 polymer ?
#
loop_
_entity_poly.entity_id
_entity_poly.type
_entity_poly.pdbx_seq_one_letter_code
_entity_poly.pdbx_strand_id
1 'polypeptide(L)'
;MDSSVSPSVSSTPVRVGANAVPYGHVIVNEKWRGSQLAQGFQGRITVIFEDGLGLVDFHISKRLCVLYISEADLVVGNSYKRKLVQFRNVREESREQGRNPFQHRTPSGLSDARVLATVQQIPGVGKVKAMSLLKHFPSIQQLSTASPQELEAVTGQALAQQITHFFS
;
A
#
# COMPACT_ATOMS: atom_id res chain seq x y z
N MET A 1 -31.94 -15.83 35.17
CA MET A 1 -31.30 -16.42 33.98
C MET A 1 -31.12 -15.30 32.98
N ASP A 2 -30.02 -14.57 33.15
CA ASP A 2 -29.65 -13.42 32.35
C ASP A 2 -28.93 -13.94 31.09
N SER A 3 -29.54 -13.74 29.93
CA SER A 3 -28.99 -14.21 28.66
C SER A 3 -28.23 -13.06 28.01
N SER A 4 -26.90 -13.10 28.19
CA SER A 4 -25.95 -12.21 27.53
C SER A 4 -26.03 -12.36 26.01
N VAL A 5 -26.60 -11.36 25.33
CA VAL A 5 -26.48 -11.25 23.86
C VAL A 5 -25.15 -10.57 23.55
N SER A 6 -24.18 -11.38 23.11
CA SER A 6 -22.94 -10.89 22.53
C SER A 6 -23.23 -10.20 21.18
N PRO A 7 -22.69 -9.00 20.90
CA PRO A 7 -22.81 -8.43 19.57
C PRO A 7 -21.93 -9.24 18.61
N SER A 8 -22.58 -10.02 17.75
CA SER A 8 -21.93 -10.72 16.65
C SER A 8 -21.18 -9.72 15.77
N VAL A 9 -19.86 -9.81 15.74
CA VAL A 9 -19.01 -9.12 14.76
C VAL A 9 -19.32 -9.72 13.40
N SER A 10 -20.26 -9.09 12.67
CA SER A 10 -20.64 -9.54 11.33
C SER A 10 -19.46 -9.36 10.36
N SER A 11 -18.95 -10.48 9.88
CA SER A 11 -17.90 -10.58 8.87
C SER A 11 -18.35 -10.04 7.51
N THR A 12 -17.46 -9.25 6.91
CA THR A 12 -17.34 -8.60 5.59
C THR A 12 -18.27 -9.07 4.44
N PRO A 13 -18.82 -8.11 3.66
CA PRO A 13 -18.22 -7.86 2.34
C PRO A 13 -18.12 -6.36 1.97
N VAL A 14 -17.08 -6.00 1.21
CA VAL A 14 -16.83 -4.62 0.73
C VAL A 14 -17.52 -4.30 -0.61
N ARG A 15 -18.26 -5.26 -1.21
CA ARG A 15 -18.79 -5.09 -2.60
C ARG A 15 -20.12 -5.75 -2.96
N VAL A 16 -20.90 -6.35 -2.05
CA VAL A 16 -22.16 -7.02 -2.43
C VAL A 16 -23.16 -6.01 -3.05
N GLY A 17 -23.21 -4.77 -2.57
CA GLY A 17 -23.98 -3.69 -3.23
C GLY A 17 -23.26 -2.98 -4.38
N ALA A 18 -21.93 -2.82 -4.31
CA ALA A 18 -21.18 -1.97 -5.24
C ALA A 18 -21.32 -2.38 -6.72
N ASN A 19 -21.34 -3.68 -7.02
CA ASN A 19 -21.40 -4.19 -8.40
C ASN A 19 -22.75 -3.97 -9.08
N ALA A 20 -23.80 -3.70 -8.30
CA ALA A 20 -25.18 -3.62 -8.76
C ALA A 20 -25.72 -2.19 -8.90
N VAL A 21 -24.98 -1.14 -8.48
CA VAL A 21 -25.49 0.24 -8.45
C VAL A 21 -25.88 0.71 -9.87
N PRO A 22 -27.18 0.87 -10.19
CA PRO A 22 -27.60 1.36 -11.50
C PRO A 22 -27.36 2.87 -11.63
N TYR A 23 -27.35 3.38 -12.86
CA TYR A 23 -27.26 4.83 -13.08
C TYR A 23 -28.45 5.56 -12.44
N GLY A 24 -28.19 6.71 -11.83
CA GLY A 24 -29.21 7.49 -11.13
C GLY A 24 -29.66 6.91 -9.79
N HIS A 25 -28.97 5.87 -9.28
CA HIS A 25 -29.25 5.27 -7.99
C HIS A 25 -28.10 5.47 -7.01
N VAL A 26 -28.43 5.41 -5.73
CA VAL A 26 -27.47 5.29 -4.63
C VAL A 26 -27.90 4.12 -3.76
N ILE A 27 -26.95 3.25 -3.42
CA ILE A 27 -27.21 2.20 -2.43
C ILE A 27 -26.77 2.74 -1.08
N VAL A 28 -27.63 2.57 -0.08
CA VAL A 28 -27.52 3.19 1.22
C VAL A 28 -27.62 2.11 2.29
N ASN A 29 -26.72 2.18 3.28
CA ASN A 29 -26.73 1.24 4.39
C ASN A 29 -28.06 1.39 5.16
N GLU A 30 -28.69 0.27 5.49
CA GLU A 30 -30.01 0.21 6.16
C GLU A 30 -30.09 1.12 7.39
N LYS A 31 -28.99 1.31 8.12
CA LYS A 31 -28.93 2.21 9.29
C LYS A 31 -29.31 3.67 9.00
N TRP A 32 -29.31 4.09 7.74
CA TRP A 32 -29.71 5.42 7.31
C TRP A 32 -31.19 5.51 6.91
N ARG A 33 -31.94 4.41 6.95
CA ARG A 33 -33.38 4.42 6.65
C ARG A 33 -34.11 5.39 7.58
N GLY A 34 -34.95 6.24 7.00
CA GLY A 34 -35.72 7.23 7.74
C GLY A 34 -34.92 8.46 8.21
N SER A 35 -33.61 8.53 7.96
CA SER A 35 -32.80 9.71 8.26
C SER A 35 -33.15 10.88 7.35
N GLN A 36 -32.91 12.12 7.82
CA GLN A 36 -33.05 13.33 6.99
C GLN A 36 -32.15 13.28 5.74
N LEU A 37 -30.97 12.68 5.86
CA LEU A 37 -30.05 12.51 4.73
C LEU A 37 -30.65 11.58 3.66
N ALA A 38 -31.24 10.46 4.07
CA ALA A 38 -31.90 9.55 3.14
C ALA A 38 -33.16 10.16 2.50
N GLN A 39 -33.92 10.95 3.26
CA GLN A 39 -35.06 11.71 2.74
C GLN A 39 -34.62 12.77 1.73
N GLY A 40 -33.49 13.45 1.95
CA GLY A 40 -32.95 14.46 1.04
C GLY A 40 -32.59 13.93 -0.36
N PHE A 41 -32.38 12.62 -0.50
CA PHE A 41 -32.16 11.98 -1.79
C PHE A 41 -33.47 11.69 -2.55
N GLN A 42 -34.59 11.54 -1.83
CA GLN A 42 -35.88 11.19 -2.42
C GLN A 42 -36.33 12.28 -3.39
N GLY A 43 -36.72 11.87 -4.60
CA GLY A 43 -37.18 12.78 -5.67
C GLY A 43 -36.09 13.30 -6.60
N ARG A 44 -34.79 13.09 -6.31
CA ARG A 44 -33.68 13.44 -7.22
C ARG A 44 -32.91 12.22 -7.73
N ILE A 45 -32.69 11.25 -6.85
CA ILE A 45 -31.99 10.00 -7.15
C ILE A 45 -32.72 8.84 -6.47
N THR A 46 -32.70 7.67 -7.09
CA THR A 46 -33.36 6.50 -6.51
C THR A 46 -32.49 5.91 -5.41
N VAL A 47 -33.08 5.74 -4.22
CA VAL A 47 -32.38 5.20 -3.05
C VAL A 47 -32.72 3.72 -2.90
N ILE A 48 -31.70 2.87 -2.91
CA ILE A 48 -31.81 1.44 -2.60
C ILE A 48 -31.21 1.23 -1.22
N PHE A 49 -31.94 0.63 -0.30
CA PHE A 49 -31.39 0.29 1.00
C PHE A 49 -30.92 -1.17 1.00
N GLU A 50 -29.73 -1.41 1.55
CA GLU A 50 -29.13 -2.73 1.59
C GLU A 50 -28.52 -3.02 2.95
N ASP A 51 -28.96 -4.14 3.53
CA ASP A 51 -28.36 -4.76 4.70
C ASP A 51 -27.08 -5.50 4.29
N GLY A 52 -25.97 -5.20 4.96
CA GLY A 52 -24.68 -5.88 4.69
C GLY A 52 -23.70 -5.09 3.83
N LEU A 53 -23.84 -3.76 3.74
CA LEU A 53 -22.83 -2.86 3.16
C LEU A 53 -21.51 -2.74 3.95
N GLY A 54 -21.39 -3.48 5.06
CA GLY A 54 -20.21 -3.52 5.90
C GLY A 54 -19.90 -2.15 6.52
N LEU A 55 -18.67 -1.67 6.31
CA LEU A 55 -18.18 -0.40 6.86
C LEU A 55 -18.65 0.84 6.08
N VAL A 56 -19.26 0.65 4.90
CA VAL A 56 -19.63 1.73 4.00
C VAL A 56 -21.05 2.21 4.28
N ASP A 57 -21.26 3.52 4.19
CA ASP A 57 -22.56 4.16 4.36
C ASP A 57 -23.33 4.29 3.05
N PHE A 58 -22.64 4.68 1.97
CA PHE A 58 -23.25 4.92 0.67
C PHE A 58 -22.39 4.37 -0.48
N HIS A 59 -23.00 3.72 -1.45
CA HIS A 59 -22.39 3.39 -2.75
C HIS A 59 -23.04 4.22 -3.86
N ILE A 60 -22.24 5.07 -4.49
CA ILE A 60 -22.65 5.88 -5.63
C ILE A 60 -22.36 5.16 -6.95
N SER A 61 -21.31 4.33 -6.97
CA SER A 61 -20.99 3.46 -8.10
C SER A 61 -20.14 2.27 -7.66
N LYS A 62 -19.81 1.40 -8.62
CA LYS A 62 -18.86 0.28 -8.44
C LYS A 62 -17.51 0.68 -7.84
N ARG A 63 -17.09 1.94 -8.03
CA ARG A 63 -15.75 2.44 -7.62
C ARG A 63 -15.78 3.59 -6.62
N LEU A 64 -16.96 4.16 -6.36
CA LEU A 64 -17.12 5.31 -5.48
C LEU A 64 -18.10 4.96 -4.36
N CYS A 65 -17.62 5.10 -3.14
CA CYS A 65 -18.40 4.96 -1.93
C CYS A 65 -18.06 6.06 -0.93
N VAL A 66 -18.97 6.32 -0.01
CA VAL A 66 -18.85 7.35 1.01
C VAL A 66 -18.98 6.70 2.38
N LEU A 67 -18.07 7.07 3.27
CA LEU A 67 -18.17 6.81 4.70
C LEU A 67 -18.52 8.14 5.36
N TYR A 68 -19.64 8.19 6.07
CA TYR A 68 -20.10 9.38 6.77
C TYR A 68 -19.54 9.38 8.19
N ILE A 69 -18.99 10.53 8.58
CA ILE A 69 -18.45 10.78 9.91
C ILE A 69 -19.26 11.94 10.47
N SER A 70 -20.01 11.70 11.54
CA SER A 70 -20.79 12.75 12.19
C SER A 70 -19.89 13.71 12.96
N GLU A 71 -20.42 14.88 13.31
CA GLU A 71 -19.73 15.81 14.22
C GLU A 71 -19.39 15.14 15.55
N ALA A 72 -20.32 14.36 16.12
CA ALA A 72 -20.07 13.60 17.35
C ALA A 72 -18.91 12.60 17.18
N ASP A 73 -18.82 11.89 16.05
CA ASP A 73 -17.71 10.98 15.77
C ASP A 73 -16.35 11.70 15.69
N LEU A 74 -16.34 12.94 15.21
CA LEU A 74 -15.14 13.77 15.15
C LEU A 74 -14.70 14.23 16.55
N VAL A 75 -15.67 14.62 17.39
CA VAL A 75 -15.43 15.11 18.76
C VAL A 75 -15.01 13.98 19.71
N VAL A 76 -15.57 12.77 19.54
CA VAL A 76 -15.21 11.57 20.33
C VAL A 76 -13.76 11.11 20.07
N GLY A 77 -13.10 11.62 19.02
CA GLY A 77 -11.67 11.47 18.78
C GLY A 77 -11.34 10.45 17.69
N ASN A 78 -10.38 9.54 17.94
CA ASN A 78 -9.74 8.74 16.88
C ASN A 78 -10.50 7.46 16.44
N SER A 79 -11.75 7.27 16.86
CA SER A 79 -12.54 6.06 16.55
C SER A 79 -12.80 5.90 15.04
N TYR A 80 -13.09 7.00 14.34
CA TYR A 80 -13.29 7.01 12.88
C TYR A 80 -12.02 6.60 12.10
N LYS A 81 -10.82 6.87 12.64
CA LYS A 81 -9.55 6.47 12.02
C LYS A 81 -9.41 4.95 11.95
N ARG A 82 -9.88 4.22 12.98
CA ARG A 82 -9.87 2.75 12.97
C ARG A 82 -10.76 2.20 11.84
N LYS A 83 -11.96 2.76 11.67
CA LYS A 83 -12.87 2.40 10.56
C LYS A 83 -12.24 2.68 9.19
N LEU A 84 -11.57 3.82 9.02
CA LEU A 84 -10.85 4.18 7.78
C LEU A 84 -9.70 3.20 7.47
N VAL A 85 -8.90 2.84 8.48
CA VAL A 85 -7.81 1.88 8.31
C VAL A 85 -8.35 0.50 7.94
N GLN A 86 -9.39 0.04 8.63
CA GLN A 86 -10.03 -1.25 8.33
C GLN A 86 -10.60 -1.26 6.91
N PHE A 87 -11.29 -0.20 6.49
CA PHE A 87 -11.80 -0.07 5.12
C PHE A 87 -10.67 -0.09 4.08
N ARG A 88 -9.55 0.61 4.33
CA ARG A 88 -8.38 0.59 3.45
C ARG A 88 -7.81 -0.81 3.30
N ASN A 89 -7.67 -1.56 4.39
CA ASN A 89 -7.09 -2.90 4.36
C ASN A 89 -7.95 -3.86 3.52
N VAL A 90 -9.27 -3.87 3.74
CA VAL A 90 -10.17 -4.73 2.93
C VAL A 90 -10.20 -4.30 1.45
N ARG A 91 -10.08 -3.00 1.17
CA ARG A 91 -9.97 -2.50 -0.22
C ARG A 91 -8.64 -2.88 -0.87
N GLU A 92 -7.54 -2.88 -0.14
CA GLU A 92 -6.21 -3.31 -0.62
C GLU A 92 -6.21 -4.80 -0.96
N GLU A 93 -6.75 -5.65 -0.09
CA GLU A 93 -6.94 -7.10 -0.34
C GLU A 93 -7.76 -7.34 -1.63
N SER A 94 -8.85 -6.57 -1.82
CA SER A 94 -9.68 -6.66 -3.02
C SER A 94 -9.05 -6.03 -4.28
N ARG A 95 -7.89 -5.37 -4.19
CA ARG A 95 -7.19 -4.70 -5.31
C ARG A 95 -6.03 -5.51 -5.85
N GLU A 96 -5.62 -6.59 -5.20
CA GLU A 96 -4.55 -7.47 -5.70
C GLU A 96 -4.85 -8.04 -7.10
N GLN A 97 -6.12 -8.18 -7.45
CA GLN A 97 -6.57 -8.64 -8.77
C GLN A 97 -6.53 -7.57 -9.89
N GLY A 98 -6.19 -6.32 -9.59
CA GLY A 98 -6.21 -5.21 -10.56
C GLY A 98 -5.21 -4.09 -10.28
N ARG A 99 -4.09 -4.40 -9.60
CA ARG A 99 -3.01 -3.44 -9.41
C ARG A 99 -2.38 -3.10 -10.75
N ASN A 100 -2.07 -1.80 -10.93
CA ASN A 100 -1.25 -1.35 -12.02
C ASN A 100 0.16 -1.95 -11.84
N PRO A 101 0.70 -2.69 -12.83
CA PRO A 101 2.04 -3.30 -12.75
C PRO A 101 3.15 -2.28 -12.45
N PHE A 102 2.94 -1.01 -12.76
CA PHE A 102 3.89 0.08 -12.56
C PHE A 102 3.83 0.73 -11.17
N GLN A 103 2.90 0.29 -10.30
CA GLN A 103 2.77 0.80 -8.92
C GLN A 103 3.20 -0.25 -7.89
N HIS A 104 4.24 -1.03 -8.21
CA HIS A 104 4.92 -1.85 -7.22
C HIS A 104 5.47 -0.91 -6.15
N ARG A 105 4.91 -0.95 -4.93
CA ARG A 105 5.61 -0.42 -3.76
C ARG A 105 6.94 -1.16 -3.71
N THR A 106 8.02 -0.44 -3.96
CA THR A 106 9.36 -0.99 -3.91
C THR A 106 9.55 -1.60 -2.52
N PRO A 107 9.71 -2.94 -2.41
CA PRO A 107 10.12 -3.51 -1.14
C PRO A 107 11.44 -2.84 -0.74
N SER A 108 11.52 -2.39 0.50
CA SER A 108 12.65 -1.67 1.10
C SER A 108 13.94 -2.51 1.21
N GLY A 109 14.10 -3.56 0.40
CA GLY A 109 15.28 -4.44 0.32
C GLY A 109 15.94 -4.49 -1.07
N LEU A 110 15.60 -3.59 -2.00
CA LEU A 110 16.13 -3.58 -3.38
C LEU A 110 17.51 -2.91 -3.55
N SER A 111 18.09 -2.35 -2.48
CA SER A 111 19.39 -1.68 -2.57
C SER A 111 20.52 -2.65 -2.88
N ASP A 112 20.59 -3.80 -2.20
CA ASP A 112 21.74 -4.71 -2.33
C ASP A 112 21.88 -5.35 -3.70
N ALA A 113 20.78 -5.82 -4.30
CA ALA A 113 20.83 -6.47 -5.61
C ALA A 113 21.21 -5.48 -6.73
N ARG A 114 20.72 -4.23 -6.66
CA ARG A 114 21.03 -3.19 -7.63
C ARG A 114 22.44 -2.66 -7.46
N VAL A 115 22.88 -2.45 -6.21
CA VAL A 115 24.26 -2.06 -5.90
C VAL A 115 25.24 -3.11 -6.41
N LEU A 116 24.95 -4.40 -6.16
CA LEU A 116 25.77 -5.52 -6.65
C LEU A 116 25.77 -5.64 -8.19
N ALA A 117 24.67 -5.30 -8.86
CA ALA A 117 24.63 -5.22 -10.32
C ALA A 117 25.50 -4.07 -10.84
N THR A 118 25.48 -2.90 -10.19
CA THR A 118 26.31 -1.75 -10.56
C THR A 118 27.81 -2.04 -10.37
N VAL A 119 28.20 -2.68 -9.27
CA VAL A 119 29.62 -3.06 -9.03
C VAL A 119 30.11 -4.08 -10.07
N GLN A 120 29.23 -4.96 -10.56
CA GLN A 120 29.57 -5.93 -11.60
C GLN A 120 29.78 -5.32 -13.00
N GLN A 121 29.41 -4.05 -13.20
CA GLN A 121 29.71 -3.34 -14.46
C GLN A 121 31.17 -2.89 -14.55
N ILE A 122 31.92 -2.96 -13.44
CA ILE A 122 33.34 -2.63 -13.43
C ILE A 122 34.11 -3.75 -14.14
N PRO A 123 34.95 -3.44 -15.15
CA PRO A 123 35.73 -4.44 -15.86
C PRO A 123 36.55 -5.31 -14.91
N GLY A 124 36.43 -6.63 -15.04
CA GLY A 124 37.16 -7.60 -14.20
C GLY A 124 36.55 -7.86 -12.81
N VAL A 125 35.45 -7.19 -12.44
CA VAL A 125 34.73 -7.40 -11.17
C VAL A 125 33.49 -8.28 -11.39
N GLY A 126 33.62 -9.57 -11.13
CA GLY A 126 32.47 -10.51 -11.12
C GLY A 126 31.71 -10.54 -9.78
N LYS A 127 30.61 -11.28 -9.72
CA LYS A 127 29.72 -11.40 -8.54
C LYS A 127 30.46 -11.64 -7.21
N VAL A 128 31.42 -12.56 -7.19
CA VAL A 128 32.17 -12.92 -5.96
C VAL A 128 33.01 -11.75 -5.46
N LYS A 129 33.75 -11.09 -6.36
CA LYS A 129 34.56 -9.91 -6.04
C LYS A 129 33.68 -8.72 -5.67
N ALA A 130 32.54 -8.54 -6.34
CA ALA A 130 31.56 -7.51 -6.00
C ALA A 130 31.01 -7.70 -4.58
N MET A 131 30.66 -8.93 -4.17
CA MET A 131 30.25 -9.20 -2.79
C MET A 131 31.38 -8.93 -1.78
N SER A 132 32.62 -9.29 -2.10
CA SER A 132 33.76 -9.05 -1.21
C SER A 132 34.07 -7.55 -1.06
N LEU A 133 33.98 -6.79 -2.14
CA LEU A 133 34.10 -5.33 -2.14
C LEU A 133 32.98 -4.68 -1.33
N LEU A 134 31.72 -5.08 -1.52
CA LEU A 134 30.59 -4.51 -0.79
C LEU A 134 30.57 -4.86 0.71
N LYS A 135 31.28 -5.92 1.12
CA LYS A 135 31.52 -6.20 2.54
C LYS A 135 32.46 -5.19 3.20
N HIS A 136 33.44 -4.66 2.46
CA HIS A 136 34.41 -3.70 2.96
C HIS A 136 33.97 -2.24 2.71
N PHE A 137 33.24 -2.02 1.61
CA PHE A 137 32.71 -0.73 1.19
C PHE A 137 31.20 -0.85 0.97
N PRO A 138 30.37 -0.66 2.02
CA PRO A 138 28.91 -0.85 1.95
C PRO A 138 28.15 0.15 1.05
N SER A 139 28.85 1.01 0.31
CA SER A 139 28.26 1.97 -0.63
C SER A 139 29.14 2.13 -1.89
N ILE A 140 28.49 2.32 -3.05
CA ILE A 140 29.18 2.67 -4.31
C ILE A 140 30.02 3.93 -4.14
N GLN A 141 29.53 4.90 -3.36
CA GLN A 141 30.26 6.14 -3.11
C GLN A 141 31.57 5.87 -2.37
N GLN A 142 31.54 4.98 -1.36
CA GLN A 142 32.74 4.61 -0.62
C GLN A 142 33.72 3.81 -1.48
N LEU A 143 33.21 2.98 -2.39
CA LEU A 143 34.03 2.27 -3.37
C LEU A 143 34.74 3.24 -4.33
N SER A 144 34.07 4.31 -4.77
CA SER A 144 34.67 5.31 -5.68
C SER A 144 35.69 6.22 -5.01
N THR A 145 35.57 6.45 -3.69
CA THR A 145 36.50 7.30 -2.93
C THR A 145 37.59 6.50 -2.21
N ALA A 146 37.57 5.17 -2.30
CA ALA A 146 38.54 4.30 -1.64
C ALA A 146 39.95 4.53 -2.20
N SER A 147 40.96 4.44 -1.33
CA SER A 147 42.35 4.57 -1.76
C SER A 147 42.81 3.33 -2.54
N PRO A 148 43.79 3.46 -3.45
CA PRO A 148 44.32 2.31 -4.20
C PRO A 148 44.80 1.18 -3.28
N GLN A 149 45.41 1.53 -2.14
CA GLN A 149 45.94 0.57 -1.15
C GLN A 149 44.84 -0.26 -0.49
N GLU A 150 43.68 0.32 -0.22
CA GLU A 150 42.54 -0.39 0.38
C GLU A 150 41.84 -1.30 -0.65
N LEU A 151 41.81 -0.91 -1.92
CA LEU A 151 41.30 -1.72 -3.03
C LEU A 151 42.21 -2.91 -3.34
N GLU A 152 43.53 -2.71 -3.26
CA GLU A 152 44.55 -3.73 -3.45
C GLU A 152 44.40 -4.90 -2.47
N ALA A 153 44.09 -4.60 -1.21
CA ALA A 153 43.89 -5.60 -0.17
C ALA A 153 42.72 -6.58 -0.47
N VAL A 154 41.72 -6.14 -1.24
CA VAL A 154 40.50 -6.93 -1.53
C VAL A 154 40.53 -7.53 -2.94
N THR A 155 41.17 -6.87 -3.91
CA THR A 155 41.07 -7.23 -5.34
C THR A 155 42.41 -7.51 -6.05
N GLY A 156 43.53 -7.16 -5.41
CA GLY A 156 44.88 -7.26 -5.96
C GLY A 156 45.29 -6.04 -6.80
N GLN A 157 46.61 -5.82 -6.93
CA GLN A 157 47.25 -4.67 -7.60
C GLN A 157 46.66 -4.30 -8.96
N ALA A 158 46.63 -5.26 -9.88
CA ALA A 158 46.17 -5.00 -11.25
C ALA A 158 44.69 -4.57 -11.32
N LEU A 159 43.84 -5.17 -10.49
CA LEU A 159 42.40 -4.87 -10.50
C LEU A 159 42.08 -3.59 -9.73
N ALA A 160 42.81 -3.30 -8.65
CA ALA A 160 42.67 -2.05 -7.92
C ALA A 160 42.97 -0.83 -8.81
N GLN A 161 44.06 -0.89 -9.58
CA GLN A 161 44.40 0.16 -10.56
C GLN A 161 43.31 0.33 -11.63
N GLN A 162 42.72 -0.78 -12.10
CA GLN A 162 41.60 -0.73 -13.06
C GLN A 162 40.35 -0.10 -12.45
N ILE A 163 40.02 -0.42 -11.19
CA ILE A 163 38.88 0.17 -10.48
C ILE A 163 39.09 1.68 -10.30
N THR A 164 40.28 2.11 -9.86
CA THR A 164 40.59 3.53 -9.71
C THR A 164 40.53 4.27 -11.05
N HIS A 165 41.07 3.70 -12.12
CA HIS A 165 40.95 4.27 -13.47
C HIS A 165 39.50 4.27 -13.98
N PHE A 166 38.66 3.33 -13.57
CA PHE A 166 37.25 3.30 -13.98
C PHE A 166 36.44 4.45 -13.33
N PHE A 167 36.81 4.89 -12.14
CA PHE A 167 36.11 5.94 -11.39
C PHE A 167 36.71 7.35 -11.53
N SER A 168 37.95 7.47 -12.01
CA SER A 168 38.64 8.75 -12.30
C SER A 168 38.44 9.20 -13.75
#